data_AF-A0A7X8JLF0-F1
#
_entry.id   AF-A0A7X8JLF0-F1
#
_cell.length_a   1.000
_cell.length_b   1.000
_cell.length_c   1.000
_cell.angle_alpha   90.00
_cell.angle_beta   90.00
_cell.angle_gamma   90.00
#
_symmetry.space_group_name_H-M   'P 1'
#
loop_
_entity.id
_entity.type
_entity.pdbx_description
1 polymer ?
#
loop_
_entity_poly.entity_id
_entity_poly.type
_entity_poly.pdbx_seq_one_letter_code
_entity_poly.pdbx_strand_id
1 'polypeptide(L)'
;MAKSVDDKFLTVIQKNTFYFFNSKFEENYEGYINSLKETLLIVKNKVETEGLKKEIFEWLLTEKENGLRALLALTGFSNEYLKRLTTIIRIVDNPELNSLVFKEKWYNETSPDNIQEWSDSTILKHIQKNEYFRKGLVNIFFEGASIPFLANTIPLFELKKLSISKLKFEIPELIDTL
;
A
#
# COMPACT_ATOMS: atom_id res chain seq x y z
N MET A 1 18.85 2.51 -45.35
CA MET A 1 18.52 3.91 -45.74
C MET A 1 18.35 4.74 -44.48
N ALA A 2 18.95 5.93 -44.43
CA ALA A 2 18.72 6.85 -43.31
C ALA A 2 17.28 7.38 -43.36
N LYS A 3 16.57 7.38 -42.22
CA LYS A 3 15.22 7.98 -42.12
C LYS A 3 15.28 9.47 -42.49
N SER A 4 14.27 9.94 -43.23
CA SER A 4 14.14 11.36 -43.54
C SER A 4 13.92 12.17 -42.26
N VAL A 5 14.15 13.49 -42.33
CA VAL A 5 13.88 14.39 -41.21
C VAL A 5 12.38 14.36 -40.83
N ASP A 6 11.50 14.27 -41.83
CA ASP A 6 10.05 14.17 -41.62
C ASP A 6 9.65 12.86 -40.92
N ASP A 7 10.29 11.74 -41.27
CA ASP A 7 10.07 10.46 -40.58
C ASP A 7 10.46 10.52 -39.10
N LYS A 8 11.51 11.29 -38.78
CA LYS A 8 11.94 11.53 -37.40
C LYS A 8 10.92 12.39 -36.66
N PHE A 9 10.41 13.46 -37.28
CA PHE A 9 9.36 14.29 -36.68
C PHE A 9 8.06 13.51 -36.46
N LEU A 10 7.59 12.73 -37.44
CA LEU A 10 6.42 11.87 -37.29
C LEU A 10 6.60 10.82 -36.20
N THR A 11 7.80 10.25 -36.08
CA THR A 11 8.11 9.30 -34.99
C THR A 11 7.98 9.98 -33.62
N VAL A 12 8.46 11.21 -33.46
CA VAL A 12 8.31 11.97 -32.21
C VAL A 12 6.83 12.28 -31.96
N ILE A 13 6.07 12.71 -32.95
CA ILE A 13 4.66 13.06 -32.76
C ILE A 13 3.81 11.82 -32.42
N GLN A 14 4.03 10.70 -33.10
CA GLN A 14 3.17 9.52 -32.99
C GLN A 14 3.62 8.48 -31.95
N LYS A 15 4.93 8.41 -31.66
CA LYS A 15 5.49 7.39 -30.77
C LYS A 15 6.07 7.95 -29.48
N ASN A 16 6.12 9.27 -29.31
CA ASN A 16 6.43 9.82 -28.01
C ASN A 16 5.25 9.55 -27.08
N THR A 17 5.45 8.63 -26.15
CA THR A 17 4.46 8.23 -25.15
C THR A 17 3.99 9.40 -24.29
N PHE A 18 4.77 10.48 -24.21
CA PHE A 18 4.39 11.72 -23.52
C PHE A 18 3.21 12.45 -24.18
N TYR A 19 3.07 12.36 -25.50
CA TYR A 19 1.96 12.98 -26.26
C TYR A 19 0.94 11.94 -26.75
N PHE A 20 1.08 10.69 -26.32
CA PHE A 20 0.21 9.60 -26.74
C PHE A 20 -1.12 9.72 -26.00
N PHE A 21 -2.12 10.30 -26.67
CA PHE A 21 -3.48 10.39 -26.16
C PHE A 21 -4.21 9.07 -26.39
N ASN A 22 -4.64 8.43 -25.30
CA ASN A 22 -5.47 7.23 -25.36
C ASN A 22 -6.70 7.46 -24.48
N SER A 23 -7.78 7.97 -25.08
CA SER A 23 -9.01 8.32 -24.38
C SER A 23 -9.58 7.18 -23.55
N LYS A 24 -9.57 5.95 -24.09
CA LYS A 24 -10.06 4.77 -23.35
C LYS A 24 -9.20 4.47 -22.12
N PHE A 25 -7.89 4.66 -22.20
CA PHE A 25 -7.03 4.50 -21.03
C PHE A 25 -7.31 5.59 -19.99
N GLU A 26 -7.40 6.85 -20.41
CA GLU A 26 -7.68 7.98 -19.52
C GLU A 26 -9.02 7.84 -18.81
N GLU A 27 -10.10 7.53 -19.53
CA GLU A 27 -11.43 7.32 -18.95
C GLU A 27 -11.44 6.20 -17.90
N ASN A 28 -10.82 5.06 -18.21
CA ASN A 28 -10.72 3.94 -17.26
C ASN A 28 -9.89 4.31 -16.03
N TYR A 29 -8.78 5.02 -16.23
CA TYR A 29 -7.89 5.41 -15.16
C TYR A 29 -8.52 6.48 -14.26
N GLU A 30 -9.20 7.46 -14.84
CA GLU A 30 -9.96 8.48 -14.12
C GLU A 30 -11.09 7.85 -13.29
N GLY A 31 -11.82 6.89 -13.86
CA GLY A 31 -12.84 6.13 -13.13
C GLY A 31 -12.25 5.38 -11.92
N TYR A 32 -11.08 4.77 -12.09
CA TYR A 32 -10.36 4.11 -11.00
C TYR A 32 -9.89 5.09 -9.90
N ILE A 33 -9.29 6.22 -10.29
CA ILE A 33 -8.86 7.27 -9.35
C ILE A 33 -10.05 7.84 -8.59
N ASN A 34 -11.17 8.08 -9.27
CA ASN A 34 -12.38 8.56 -8.63
C ASN A 34 -12.93 7.54 -7.62
N SER A 35 -12.93 6.24 -7.95
CA SER A 35 -13.32 5.17 -7.01
C SER A 35 -12.46 5.12 -5.75
N LEU A 36 -11.14 5.31 -5.88
CA LEU A 36 -10.23 5.44 -4.75
C LEU A 36 -10.53 6.68 -3.91
N LYS A 37 -10.73 7.83 -4.56
CA LYS A 37 -11.06 9.10 -3.90
C LYS A 37 -12.33 8.97 -3.07
N GLU A 38 -13.40 8.44 -3.64
CA GLU A 38 -14.67 8.23 -2.92
C GLU A 38 -14.51 7.24 -1.76
N THR A 39 -13.73 6.17 -1.95
CA THR A 39 -13.42 5.23 -0.86
C THR A 39 -12.72 5.94 0.31
N LEU A 40 -11.72 6.78 0.02
CA LEU A 40 -10.99 7.55 1.02
C LEU A 40 -11.88 8.58 1.72
N LEU A 41 -12.80 9.24 1.00
CA LEU A 41 -13.76 10.17 1.61
C LEU A 41 -14.69 9.47 2.60
N ILE A 42 -15.13 8.24 2.28
CA ILE A 42 -15.93 7.44 3.22
C ILE A 42 -15.12 7.08 4.46
N VAL A 43 -13.86 6.65 4.30
CA VAL A 43 -12.97 6.33 5.43
C VAL A 43 -12.74 7.56 6.29
N LYS A 44 -12.46 8.72 5.67
CA LYS A 44 -12.30 10.00 6.36
C LYS A 44 -13.54 10.33 7.21
N ASN A 45 -14.73 10.25 6.61
CA ASN A 45 -15.98 10.50 7.34
C ASN A 45 -16.15 9.54 8.53
N LYS A 46 -15.79 8.26 8.39
CA LYS A 46 -15.81 7.30 9.50
C LYS A 46 -14.84 7.68 10.61
N VAL A 47 -13.60 8.06 10.27
CA VAL A 47 -12.61 8.50 11.26
C VAL A 47 -13.06 9.77 11.99
N GLU A 48 -13.66 10.72 11.29
CA GLU A 48 -14.16 11.98 11.86
C GLU A 48 -15.37 11.78 12.77
N THR A 49 -16.26 10.83 12.44
CA THR A 49 -17.51 10.60 13.19
C THR A 49 -17.41 9.56 14.29
N GLU A 50 -16.60 8.51 14.09
CA GLU A 50 -16.48 7.37 15.01
C GLU A 50 -15.17 7.42 15.83
N GLY A 51 -14.25 8.32 15.48
CA GLY A 51 -12.88 8.37 16.00
C GLY A 51 -11.93 7.45 15.22
N LEU A 52 -10.61 7.65 15.40
CA LEU A 52 -9.59 6.81 14.78
C LEU A 52 -9.57 5.41 15.42
N LYS A 53 -10.01 4.40 14.67
CA LYS A 53 -10.23 3.02 15.13
C LYS A 53 -9.68 2.02 14.11
N LYS A 54 -9.04 0.94 14.58
CA LYS A 54 -8.46 -0.10 13.71
C LYS A 54 -9.52 -0.80 12.88
N GLU A 55 -10.71 -0.97 13.46
CA GLU A 55 -11.86 -1.63 12.86
C GLU A 55 -12.29 -0.96 11.54
N ILE A 56 -12.12 0.37 11.42
CA ILE A 56 -12.40 1.12 10.18
C ILE A 56 -11.47 0.65 9.07
N PHE A 57 -10.19 0.41 9.37
CA PHE A 57 -9.20 -0.01 8.38
C PHE A 57 -9.27 -1.51 8.12
N GLU A 58 -9.66 -2.32 9.10
CA GLU A 58 -10.02 -3.72 8.84
C GLU A 58 -11.21 -3.82 7.88
N TRP A 59 -12.27 -3.04 8.12
CA TRP A 59 -13.43 -2.93 7.22
C TRP A 59 -13.03 -2.45 5.84
N LEU A 60 -12.16 -1.45 5.74
CA LEU A 60 -11.64 -0.98 4.45
C LEU A 60 -11.00 -2.13 3.67
N LEU A 61 -10.18 -2.94 4.33
CA LEU A 61 -9.46 -4.04 3.71
C LEU A 61 -10.36 -5.23 3.32
N THR A 62 -11.48 -5.46 4.00
CA THR A 62 -12.41 -6.56 3.67
C THR A 62 -13.51 -6.13 2.70
N GLU A 63 -14.17 -5.02 2.95
CA GLU A 63 -15.43 -4.66 2.28
C GLU A 63 -15.24 -3.83 1.01
N LYS A 64 -14.05 -3.25 0.79
CA LYS A 64 -13.77 -2.40 -0.37
C LYS A 64 -12.85 -3.11 -1.34
N GLU A 65 -13.28 -3.22 -2.60
CA GLU A 65 -12.53 -3.84 -3.69
C GLU A 65 -11.09 -3.30 -3.79
N ASN A 66 -10.94 -1.98 -3.69
CA ASN A 66 -9.64 -1.30 -3.73
C ASN A 66 -9.12 -0.90 -2.34
N GLY A 67 -9.57 -1.57 -1.28
CA GLY A 67 -9.27 -1.20 0.11
C GLY A 67 -7.79 -1.12 0.45
N LEU A 68 -7.01 -2.13 0.04
CA LEU A 68 -5.55 -2.10 0.23
C LEU A 68 -4.92 -0.92 -0.51
N ARG A 69 -5.32 -0.67 -1.76
CA ARG A 69 -4.76 0.43 -2.55
C ARG A 69 -5.12 1.79 -1.96
N ALA A 70 -6.32 1.95 -1.41
CA ALA A 70 -6.72 3.15 -0.70
C ALA A 70 -5.87 3.38 0.55
N LEU A 71 -5.65 2.35 1.38
CA LEU A 71 -4.79 2.43 2.57
C LEU A 71 -3.35 2.83 2.21
N LEU A 72 -2.79 2.20 1.17
CA LEU A 72 -1.45 2.50 0.67
C LEU A 72 -1.35 3.92 0.11
N ALA A 73 -2.35 4.37 -0.65
CA ALA A 73 -2.41 5.73 -1.16
C ALA A 73 -2.53 6.78 -0.05
N LEU A 74 -3.32 6.52 0.99
CA LEU A 74 -3.46 7.41 2.15
C LEU A 74 -2.12 7.62 2.88
N THR A 75 -1.34 6.56 2.97
CA THR A 75 -0.07 6.54 3.73
C THR A 75 1.16 6.88 2.89
N GLY A 76 1.03 6.92 1.56
CA GLY A 76 2.17 7.06 0.64
C GLY A 76 3.02 5.79 0.52
N PHE A 77 2.52 4.68 1.02
CA PHE A 77 3.22 3.41 1.06
C PHE A 77 3.09 2.70 -0.29
N SER A 78 4.20 2.23 -0.87
CA SER A 78 4.13 1.56 -2.18
C SER A 78 3.80 0.08 -2.05
N ASN A 79 3.20 -0.51 -3.10
CA ASN A 79 2.97 -1.95 -3.17
C ASN A 79 4.30 -2.73 -3.03
N GLU A 80 5.36 -2.27 -3.71
CA GLU A 80 6.68 -2.90 -3.66
C GLU A 80 7.26 -2.88 -2.24
N TYR A 81 7.10 -1.77 -1.52
CA TYR A 81 7.58 -1.71 -0.15
C TYR A 81 6.74 -2.59 0.80
N LEU A 82 5.42 -2.71 0.58
CA LEU A 82 4.59 -3.67 1.30
C LEU A 82 5.06 -5.11 1.11
N LYS A 83 5.43 -5.49 -0.11
CA LYS A 83 5.98 -6.83 -0.38
C LYS A 83 7.30 -7.08 0.34
N ARG A 84 8.20 -6.08 0.38
CA ARG A 84 9.46 -6.16 1.13
C ARG A 84 9.21 -6.26 2.63
N LEU A 85 8.31 -5.42 3.17
CA LEU A 85 7.95 -5.42 4.58
C LEU A 85 7.35 -6.76 5.01
N THR A 86 6.39 -7.28 4.25
CA THR A 86 5.79 -8.60 4.52
C THR A 86 6.81 -9.73 4.43
N THR A 87 7.82 -9.59 3.56
CA THR A 87 8.95 -10.52 3.51
C THR A 87 9.81 -10.43 4.77
N ILE A 88 10.19 -9.22 5.21
CA ILE A 88 10.95 -9.03 6.47
C ILE A 88 10.19 -9.63 7.66
N ILE A 89 8.88 -9.37 7.77
CA ILE A 89 8.04 -9.92 8.85
C ILE A 89 8.05 -11.46 8.86
N ARG A 90 8.01 -12.11 7.68
CA ARG A 90 8.03 -13.58 7.57
C ARG A 90 9.37 -14.18 8.03
N ILE A 91 10.48 -13.50 7.80
CA ILE A 91 11.82 -14.09 8.00
C ILE A 91 12.43 -13.78 9.37
N VAL A 92 12.03 -12.66 9.97
CA VAL A 92 12.59 -12.21 11.25
C VAL A 92 11.81 -12.82 12.40
N ASP A 93 12.53 -13.33 13.40
CA ASP A 93 11.93 -13.76 14.66
C ASP A 93 12.16 -12.70 15.74
N ASN A 94 11.32 -11.66 15.74
CA ASN A 94 11.34 -10.60 16.74
C ASN A 94 10.06 -10.69 17.58
N PRO A 95 10.13 -10.96 18.90
CA PRO A 95 8.94 -11.23 19.73
C PRO A 95 7.89 -10.11 19.69
N GLU A 96 8.31 -8.85 19.74
CA GLU A 96 7.41 -7.70 19.73
C GLU A 96 6.70 -7.54 18.38
N LEU A 97 7.45 -7.61 17.28
CA LEU A 97 6.89 -7.57 15.93
C LEU A 97 5.98 -8.78 15.65
N ASN A 98 6.39 -9.98 16.06
CA ASN A 98 5.61 -11.21 15.88
C ASN A 98 4.26 -11.11 16.59
N SER A 99 4.26 -10.58 17.82
CA SER A 99 3.05 -10.32 18.59
C SER A 99 2.17 -9.28 17.91
N LEU A 100 2.76 -8.14 17.49
CA LEU A 100 2.03 -7.06 16.81
C LEU A 100 1.29 -7.57 15.56
N VAL A 101 1.95 -8.40 14.76
CA VAL A 101 1.41 -8.89 13.49
C VAL A 101 0.69 -10.23 13.60
N PHE A 102 0.59 -10.81 14.80
CA PHE A 102 0.06 -12.16 15.02
C PHE A 102 0.72 -13.23 14.14
N LYS A 103 2.05 -13.15 13.96
CA LYS A 103 2.81 -13.97 12.99
C LYS A 103 2.48 -15.46 13.06
N GLU A 104 2.47 -16.03 14.27
CA GLU A 104 2.19 -17.45 14.52
C GLU A 104 0.82 -17.93 14.01
N LYS A 105 -0.14 -17.01 13.83
CA LYS A 105 -1.51 -17.32 13.42
C LYS A 105 -1.73 -17.32 11.90
N TRP A 106 -0.73 -16.87 11.13
CA TRP A 106 -0.85 -16.81 9.67
C TRP A 106 0.41 -17.24 8.91
N TYR A 107 1.54 -17.41 9.62
CA TYR A 107 2.79 -17.90 9.06
C TYR A 107 3.30 -19.08 9.88
N ASN A 108 3.42 -20.23 9.24
CA ASN A 108 3.77 -21.52 9.85
C ASN A 108 4.87 -22.27 9.08
N GLU A 109 5.57 -21.62 8.16
CA GLU A 109 6.65 -22.24 7.40
C GLU A 109 7.89 -22.38 8.28
N THR A 110 8.30 -23.63 8.50
CA THR A 110 9.56 -24.00 9.14
C THR A 110 10.70 -23.93 8.13
N SER A 111 11.50 -22.88 8.25
CA SER A 111 12.77 -22.63 7.58
C SER A 111 12.73 -22.29 6.09
N PRO A 112 13.51 -21.28 5.65
CA PRO A 112 13.23 -20.58 4.42
C PRO A 112 14.40 -20.77 3.44
N ASP A 113 14.64 -22.00 2.99
CA ASP A 113 15.76 -22.24 2.06
C ASP A 113 15.57 -21.50 0.71
N ASN A 114 14.36 -20.99 0.44
CA ASN A 114 14.05 -20.07 -0.66
C ASN A 114 12.91 -19.09 -0.28
N ILE A 115 13.19 -18.07 0.54
CA ILE A 115 12.23 -16.97 0.71
C ILE A 115 12.06 -16.24 -0.61
N GLN A 116 10.85 -16.30 -1.14
CA GLN A 116 10.43 -15.44 -2.23
C GLN A 116 9.49 -14.35 -1.72
N GLU A 117 9.63 -13.18 -2.32
CA GLU A 117 8.69 -12.09 -2.13
C GLU A 117 7.29 -12.50 -2.59
N TRP A 118 6.27 -12.16 -1.80
CA TRP A 118 4.89 -12.46 -2.18
C TRP A 118 4.41 -11.54 -3.30
N SER A 119 3.64 -12.10 -4.23
CA SER A 119 2.92 -11.30 -5.23
C SER A 119 1.81 -10.47 -4.59
N ASP A 120 1.36 -9.42 -5.30
CA ASP A 120 0.20 -8.60 -4.89
C ASP A 120 -1.05 -9.47 -4.67
N SER A 121 -1.28 -10.43 -5.56
CA SER A 121 -2.40 -11.38 -5.46
C SER A 121 -2.32 -12.26 -4.21
N THR A 122 -1.11 -12.64 -3.78
CA THR A 122 -0.90 -13.44 -2.57
C THR A 122 -1.24 -12.63 -1.34
N ILE A 123 -0.73 -11.40 -1.24
CA ILE A 123 -1.03 -10.48 -0.13
C ILE A 123 -2.53 -10.22 -0.04
N LEU A 124 -3.18 -9.88 -1.16
CA LEU A 124 -4.63 -9.67 -1.20
C LEU A 124 -5.42 -10.90 -0.75
N LYS A 125 -5.01 -12.10 -1.18
CA LYS A 125 -5.65 -13.35 -0.73
C LYS A 125 -5.49 -13.57 0.76
N HIS A 126 -4.34 -13.24 1.35
CA HIS A 126 -4.14 -13.33 2.80
C HIS A 126 -5.00 -12.33 3.56
N ILE A 127 -5.11 -11.08 3.10
CA ILE A 127 -6.00 -10.06 3.69
C ILE A 127 -7.45 -10.55 3.75
N GLN A 128 -7.91 -11.18 2.67
CA GLN A 128 -9.29 -11.65 2.54
C GLN A 128 -9.56 -12.92 3.35
N LYS A 129 -8.61 -13.88 3.38
CA LYS A 129 -8.84 -15.21 3.97
C LYS A 129 -8.36 -15.37 5.40
N ASN A 130 -7.42 -14.55 5.86
CA ASN A 130 -6.83 -14.67 7.19
C ASN A 130 -7.04 -13.39 8.00
N GLU A 131 -7.92 -13.45 9.00
CA GLU A 131 -8.21 -12.30 9.85
C GLU A 131 -7.00 -11.80 10.65
N TYR A 132 -6.09 -12.69 11.04
CA TYR A 132 -4.91 -12.33 11.83
C TYR A 132 -3.87 -11.63 10.98
N PHE A 133 -3.68 -12.06 9.73
CA PHE A 133 -2.84 -11.33 8.78
C PHE A 133 -3.38 -9.92 8.56
N ARG A 134 -4.70 -9.79 8.33
CA ARG A 134 -5.34 -8.49 8.14
C ARG A 134 -5.20 -7.58 9.36
N LYS A 135 -5.51 -8.08 10.56
CA LYS A 135 -5.32 -7.35 11.83
C LYS A 135 -3.87 -6.96 12.04
N GLY A 136 -2.94 -7.87 11.78
CA GLY A 136 -1.52 -7.61 11.86
C GLY A 136 -1.07 -6.51 10.89
N LEU A 137 -1.58 -6.51 9.67
CA LEU A 137 -1.32 -5.45 8.70
C LEU A 137 -1.85 -4.09 9.17
N VAL A 138 -3.08 -4.03 9.69
CA VAL A 138 -3.63 -2.79 10.27
C VAL A 138 -2.80 -2.32 11.46
N ASN A 139 -2.39 -3.23 12.35
CA ASN A 139 -1.53 -2.91 13.49
C ASN A 139 -0.21 -2.27 13.03
N ILE A 140 0.39 -2.74 11.93
CA ILE A 140 1.62 -2.12 11.39
C ILE A 140 1.40 -0.65 10.99
N PHE A 141 0.27 -0.30 10.40
CA PHE A 141 -0.01 1.10 10.04
C PHE A 141 -0.38 1.98 11.24
N PHE A 142 -0.79 1.40 12.36
CA PHE A 142 -1.09 2.13 13.59
C PHE A 142 0.12 2.29 14.51
N GLU A 143 0.94 1.24 14.61
CA GLU A 143 1.95 1.09 15.67
C GLU A 143 3.34 0.72 15.12
N GLY A 144 3.46 0.34 13.85
CA GLY A 144 4.72 -0.17 13.28
C GLY A 144 5.87 0.81 13.37
N ALA A 145 5.61 2.12 13.30
CA ALA A 145 6.62 3.16 13.50
C ALA A 145 7.22 3.18 14.93
N SER A 146 6.50 2.65 15.91
CA SER A 146 6.93 2.59 17.31
C SER A 146 7.74 1.32 17.64
N ILE A 147 7.74 0.32 16.75
CA ILE A 147 8.45 -0.94 16.95
C ILE A 147 9.95 -0.71 16.72
N PRO A 148 10.82 -0.88 17.73
CA PRO A 148 12.25 -0.59 17.63
C PRO A 148 12.93 -1.36 16.49
N PHE A 149 12.54 -2.60 16.26
CA PHE A 149 13.07 -3.41 15.17
C PHE A 149 12.80 -2.76 13.80
N LEU A 150 11.57 -2.32 13.55
CA LEU A 150 11.21 -1.67 12.28
C LEU A 150 11.87 -0.30 12.18
N ALA A 151 11.88 0.49 13.25
CA ALA A 151 12.51 1.81 13.28
C ALA A 151 14.01 1.77 12.95
N ASN A 152 14.70 0.69 13.33
CA ASN A 152 16.13 0.51 13.04
C ASN A 152 16.41 -0.15 11.68
N THR A 153 15.45 -0.88 11.12
CA THR A 153 15.63 -1.65 9.87
C THR A 153 15.12 -0.90 8.64
N ILE A 154 14.05 -0.12 8.80
CA ILE A 154 13.36 0.59 7.72
C ILE A 154 13.99 1.98 7.52
N PRO A 155 14.25 2.41 6.27
CA PRO A 155 14.66 3.78 6.00
C PRO A 155 13.66 4.79 6.57
N LEU A 156 14.14 5.87 7.18
CA LEU A 156 13.28 6.86 7.85
C LEU A 156 12.13 7.38 6.98
N PHE A 157 12.36 7.57 5.68
CA PHE A 157 11.32 7.98 4.73
C PHE A 157 10.16 6.98 4.64
N GLU A 158 10.44 5.68 4.64
CA GLU A 158 9.41 4.64 4.62
C GLU A 158 8.77 4.46 6.00
N LEU A 159 9.53 4.66 7.09
CA LEU A 159 9.01 4.60 8.45
C LEU A 159 7.97 5.69 8.72
N LYS A 160 8.19 6.91 8.25
CA LYS A 160 7.25 8.04 8.39
C LYS A 160 5.88 7.76 7.78
N LYS A 161 5.81 6.91 6.76
CA LYS A 161 4.56 6.50 6.12
C LYS A 161 3.69 5.60 7.02
N LEU A 162 4.29 4.99 8.05
CA LEU A 162 3.58 4.26 9.10
C LEU A 162 3.12 5.18 10.25
N SER A 163 3.19 6.50 10.08
CA SER A 163 2.69 7.44 11.09
C SER A 163 1.17 7.37 11.20
N ILE A 164 0.68 7.23 12.43
CA ILE A 164 -0.74 7.22 12.75
C ILE A 164 -1.46 8.52 12.35
N SER A 165 -0.74 9.65 12.26
CA SER A 165 -1.29 10.94 11.84
C SER A 165 -1.78 10.94 10.39
N LYS A 166 -1.17 10.13 9.50
CA LYS A 166 -1.65 9.93 8.13
C LYS A 166 -3.05 9.30 8.10
N LEU A 167 -3.34 8.40 9.04
CA LEU A 167 -4.66 7.74 9.15
C LEU A 167 -5.77 8.68 9.64
N LYS A 168 -5.40 9.83 10.22
CA LYS A 168 -6.34 10.88 10.67
C LYS A 168 -6.71 11.88 9.57
N PHE A 169 -6.14 11.77 8.37
CA PHE A 169 -6.35 12.74 7.28
C PHE A 169 -5.93 14.17 7.66
N GLU A 170 -4.90 14.32 8.51
CA GLU A 170 -4.35 15.62 8.86
C GLU A 170 -3.69 16.25 7.62
N ILE A 171 -4.04 17.51 7.30
CA ILE A 171 -3.61 18.17 6.06
C ILE A 171 -2.07 18.15 5.87
N PRO A 172 -1.24 18.47 6.89
CA PRO A 172 0.22 18.42 6.71
C PRO A 172 0.73 17.03 6.31
N GLU A 173 0.11 15.99 6.85
CA GLU A 173 0.48 14.59 6.61
C GLU A 173 0.06 14.10 5.23
N LEU A 174 -1.06 14.62 4.72
CA LEU A 174 -1.52 14.35 3.35
C LEU A 174 -0.63 15.04 2.33
N ILE A 175 -0.15 16.25 2.61
CA ILE A 175 0.80 16.97 1.74
C ILE A 175 2.13 16.21 1.64
N ASP A 176 2.60 15.63 2.75
CA ASP A 176 3.82 14.80 2.78
C ASP A 176 3.72 13.51 1.94
N THR A 177 2.51 13.10 1.58
CA THR A 177 2.25 11.90 0.76
C THR A 177 2.28 12.18 -0.76
N LEU A 178 2.22 13.45 -1.18
CA LEU A 178 2.26 13.88 -2.59
C LEU A 178 3.70 13.96 -3.12
#